data_AF-A0A7C1JHJ4-F1
#
_entry.id   AF-A0A7C1JHJ4-F1
#
_cell.length_a   1.000
_cell.length_b   1.000
_cell.length_c   1.000
_cell.angle_alpha   90.00
_cell.angle_beta   90.00
_cell.angle_gamma   90.00
#
_symmetry.space_group_name_H-M   'P 1'
#
loop_
_entity.id
_entity.type
_entity.pdbx_description
1 polymer ?
#
loop_
_entity_poly.entity_id
_entity_poly.type
_entity_poly.pdbx_seq_one_letter_code
_entity_poly.pdbx_strand_id
1 'polypeptide(L)' 'LPLEPEDIEEMMEETKLDQLLKTHVKNPSIREGLIAIVSNLSNLFLSKPEIKEVDFNPVFIGKSGCFVADAKIIVFPG' A
#
# COMPACT_ATOMS: atom_id res chain seq x y z
N LEU A 1 5.25 -15.69 -1.40
CA LEU A 1 4.56 -15.77 -0.09
C LEU A 1 3.90 -14.41 0.16
N PRO A 2 2.84 -14.30 0.97
CA PRO A 2 2.28 -12.98 1.32
C PRO A 2 3.37 -12.12 1.97
N LEU A 3 3.28 -10.81 1.79
CA LEU A 3 4.13 -9.88 2.52
C LEU A 3 3.58 -9.77 3.95
N GLU A 4 4.43 -10.07 4.92
CA GLU A 4 4.08 -9.87 6.33
C GLU A 4 4.15 -8.37 6.68
N PRO A 5 3.43 -7.90 7.70
CA PRO A 5 3.45 -6.49 8.11
C PRO A 5 4.87 -5.96 8.36
N GLU A 6 5.75 -6.78 8.94
CA GLU A 6 7.14 -6.42 9.20
C GLU A 6 7.93 -6.19 7.90
N ASP A 7 7.75 -7.04 6.88
CA ASP A 7 8.38 -6.86 5.56
C ASP A 7 7.97 -5.52 4.94
N ILE A 8 6.69 -5.18 5.08
CA ILE A 8 6.12 -3.94 4.54
C ILE A 8 6.66 -2.72 5.31
N GLU A 9 6.81 -2.83 6.63
CA GLU A 9 7.42 -1.79 7.44
C GLU A 9 8.86 -1.52 7.01
N GLU A 10 9.68 -2.57 6.87
CA GLU A 10 11.07 -2.44 6.39
C GLU A 10 11.12 -1.80 4.99
N MET A 11 10.29 -2.26 4.05
CA MET A 11 10.18 -1.67 2.72
C MET A 11 9.81 -0.18 2.77
N MET A 12 8.90 0.21 3.66
CA MET A 12 8.50 1.61 3.82
C MET A 12 9.64 2.47 4.34
N GLU A 13 10.43 1.98 5.30
CA GLU A 13 11.57 2.70 5.89
C GLU A 13 12.65 3.08 4.86
N GLU A 14 12.77 2.31 3.77
CA GLU A 14 13.69 2.62 2.67
C GLU A 14 13.18 3.74 1.75
N THR A 15 11.93 4.18 1.90
CA THR A 15 11.32 5.20 1.04
C THR A 15 11.48 6.61 1.59
N LYS A 16 11.46 7.61 0.69
CA LYS A 16 11.34 9.02 1.10
C LYS A 16 10.00 9.34 1.78
N LEU A 17 8.98 8.49 1.59
CA LEU A 17 7.68 8.64 2.24
C LEU A 17 7.81 8.45 3.76
N ASP A 18 8.64 7.52 4.22
CA ASP A 18 8.88 7.30 5.66
C ASP A 18 9.37 8.57 6.37
N GLN A 19 10.33 9.28 5.75
CA GLN A 19 10.82 10.56 6.27
C GLN A 19 9.71 11.62 6.34
N LEU A 20 8.86 11.69 5.31
CA LEU A 20 7.70 12.59 5.27
C LEU A 20 6.68 12.27 6.37
N LEU A 21 6.38 10.98 6.56
CA LEU A 21 5.46 10.52 7.60
C LEU A 21 6.01 10.87 8.99
N LYS A 22 7.28 10.55 9.28
CA LYS A 22 7.92 10.84 10.58
C LYS A 22 7.95 12.33 10.93
N THR A 23 8.04 13.21 9.93
CA THR A 23 8.22 14.66 10.14
C THR A 23 6.91 15.47 10.06
N HIS A 24 5.98 15.09 9.18
CA HIS A 24 4.78 15.87 8.89
C HIS A 24 3.48 15.18 9.32
N VAL A 25 3.49 13.87 9.55
CA VAL A 25 2.30 13.09 9.90
C VAL A 25 2.43 12.50 11.31
N LYS A 26 1.74 13.11 12.26
CA LYS A 26 1.79 12.69 13.68
C LYS A 26 0.74 11.63 14.07
N ASN A 27 -0.03 11.11 13.11
CA ASN A 27 -1.05 10.12 13.38
C ASN A 27 -0.54 8.71 12.99
N PRO A 28 -0.31 7.81 13.96
CA PRO A 28 0.17 6.44 13.68
C PRO A 28 -0.81 5.63 12.82
N SER A 29 -2.11 5.94 12.87
CA SER A 29 -3.13 5.22 12.08
C SER A 29 -2.94 5.38 10.56
N ILE A 30 -2.19 6.39 10.12
CA ILE A 30 -1.84 6.56 8.71
C ILE A 30 -0.81 5.51 8.28
N ARG A 31 0.19 5.24 9.12
CA ARG A 31 1.19 4.19 8.84
C ARG A 31 0.50 2.83 8.78
N GLU A 32 -0.32 2.52 9.78
CA GLU A 32 -1.12 1.29 9.82
C GLU A 32 -2.01 1.14 8.58
N GLY A 33 -2.65 2.24 8.14
CA GLY A 33 -3.46 2.25 6.93
C GLY A 33 -2.67 1.98 5.65
N LEU A 34 -1.44 2.50 5.53
CA LEU A 34 -0.57 2.21 4.38
C LEU A 34 -0.09 0.76 4.38
N ILE A 35 0.29 0.22 5.54
CA ILE A 35 0.67 -1.19 5.69
C ILE A 35 -0.51 -2.09 5.28
N ALA A 36 -1.72 -1.77 5.74
CA ALA A 36 -2.92 -2.50 5.38
C ALA A 36 -3.21 -2.45 3.87
N ILE A 37 -2.99 -1.32 3.19
CA ILE A 37 -3.14 -1.21 1.73
C ILE A 37 -2.18 -2.17 1.01
N VAL A 38 -0.90 -2.18 1.40
CA VAL A 38 0.12 -3.03 0.77
C VAL A 38 -0.13 -4.51 1.06
N SER A 39 -0.48 -4.87 2.29
CA SER A 39 -0.80 -6.25 2.67
C SER A 39 -2.03 -6.78 1.90
N ASN A 40 -3.09 -5.96 1.81
CA ASN A 40 -4.27 -6.31 1.03
C ASN A 40 -3.95 -6.47 -0.46
N LEU A 41 -3.03 -5.65 -1.00
CA LEU A 41 -2.59 -5.79 -2.37
C LEU A 41 -1.80 -7.10 -2.59
N SER A 42 -0.89 -7.44 -1.68
CA SER A 42 -0.17 -8.72 -1.71
C SER A 42 -1.13 -9.91 -1.73
N ASN A 43 -2.14 -9.89 -0.85
CA ASN A 43 -3.18 -10.90 -0.80
C ASN A 43 -4.03 -10.96 -2.07
N LEU A 44 -4.32 -9.80 -2.68
CA LEU A 44 -5.05 -9.72 -3.94
C LEU A 44 -4.28 -10.46 -5.05
N PHE A 45 -2.99 -10.19 -5.23
CA PHE A 45 -2.15 -10.87 -6.22
C PHE A 45 -2.08 -12.39 -6.01
N LEU A 46 -2.04 -12.85 -4.75
CA LEU A 46 -2.06 -14.28 -4.44
C LEU A 46 -3.41 -14.94 -4.75
N SER A 47 -4.51 -14.23 -4.51
CA SER A 47 -5.87 -14.74 -4.71
C SER A 47 -6.38 -14.65 -6.16
N LYS A 48 -5.70 -13.84 -6.99
CA LYS A 48 -6.08 -13.52 -8.37
C LYS A 48 -4.86 -13.60 -9.30
N PRO A 49 -4.41 -14.82 -9.67
CA PRO A 49 -3.23 -15.00 -10.52
C PRO A 49 -3.39 -14.40 -11.93
N GLU A 50 -4.62 -14.09 -12.35
CA GLU A 50 -4.89 -13.36 -13.59
C GLU A 50 -4.45 -11.90 -13.54
N ILE A 51 -4.28 -11.31 -12.35
CA ILE A 51 -3.82 -9.93 -12.19
C ILE A 51 -2.32 -9.88 -12.45
N LYS A 52 -1.93 -9.13 -13.48
CA LYS A 52 -0.55 -8.91 -13.89
C LYS A 52 0.06 -7.71 -13.17
N GLU A 53 -0.70 -6.62 -13.05
CA GLU A 53 -0.22 -5.35 -12.50
C GLU A 53 -1.36 -4.61 -11.82
N VAL A 54 -1.04 -3.93 -10.72
CA VAL A 54 -1.94 -2.99 -10.04
C VAL A 54 -1.13 -1.74 -9.72
N ASP A 55 -1.70 -0.58 -10.05
CA ASP A 55 -1.14 0.73 -9.77
C ASP A 55 -2.20 1.55 -9.03
N PHE A 56 -1.90 1.95 -7.80
CA PHE A 56 -2.74 2.82 -6.98
C PHE A 56 -2.18 4.23 -7.02
N ASN A 57 -2.85 5.11 -7.77
CA ASN A 57 -2.40 6.48 -7.94
C ASN A 57 -3.57 7.41 -8.30
N PRO A 58 -3.99 8.36 -7.43
CA PRO A 58 -3.36 8.70 -6.16
C PRO A 58 -3.89 7.89 -4.96
N VAL A 59 -3.00 7.67 -3.99
CA VAL A 59 -3.36 7.33 -2.61
C VAL A 59 -3.38 8.60 -1.79
N PHE A 60 -4.52 8.92 -1.18
CA PHE A 60 -4.66 10.08 -0.31
C PHE A 60 -4.47 9.70 1.15
N ILE A 61 -3.78 10.58 1.85
CA ILE A 61 -3.52 10.51 3.28
C ILE A 61 -4.25 11.68 3.95
N GLY A 62 -5.12 11.37 4.90
CA GLY A 62 -5.92 12.37 5.61
C GLY A 62 -6.04 12.07 7.10
N LYS A 63 -6.74 12.95 7.83
CA LYS A 63 -6.91 12.82 9.29
C LYS A 63 -7.56 11.50 9.72
N SER A 64 -8.41 10.95 8.87
CA SER A 64 -9.17 9.72 9.12
C SER A 64 -8.47 8.43 8.66
N GLY A 65 -7.24 8.52 8.12
CA GLY A 65 -6.49 7.40 7.56
C GLY A 65 -6.14 7.59 6.09
N CYS A 66 -6.00 6.47 5.38
CA CYS A 66 -5.56 6.42 3.99
C CYS A 66 -6.65 5.83 3.10
N PHE A 67 -6.76 6.31 1.86
CA PHE A 67 -7.65 5.71 0.87
C PHE A 67 -7.08 5.83 -0.54
N VAL A 68 -7.38 4.83 -1.37
CA VAL A 68 -7.06 4.82 -2.81
C VAL A 68 -8.19 5.52 -3.55
N ALA A 69 -7.91 6.62 -4.24
CA ALA A 69 -8.94 7.33 -5.01
C ALA A 69 -9.10 6.79 -6.44
N ASP A 70 -8.01 6.31 -7.02
CA ASP A 70 -7.99 5.72 -8.35
C ASP A 70 -7.04 4.52 -8.39
N ALA A 71 -7.40 3.54 -9.22
CA ALA A 71 -6.67 2.30 -9.37
C ALA A 71 -6.74 1.80 -10.81
N LYS A 72 -5.59 1.39 -11.33
CA LYS A 72 -5.45 0.75 -12.63
C LYS A 72 -5.03 -0.69 -12.40
N ILE A 73 -5.75 -1.62 -13.03
CA ILE A 73 -5.52 -3.05 -12.91
C ILE A 73 -5.33 -3.60 -14.32
N ILE A 74 -4.21 -4.28 -14.55
CA ILE A 74 -3.91 -4.98 -15.80
C ILE A 74 -3.98 -6.47 -15.52
N VAL A 75 -4.69 -7.21 -16.37
CA VAL A 75 -4.81 -8.66 -16.30
C VAL A 75 -4.12 -9.32 -17.48
N PHE A 76 -3.68 -10.57 -17.32
CA PHE A 76 -3.21 -11.37 -18.45
C PHE A 76 -4.35 -11.61 -19.45
N PRO A 77 -4.06 -11.71 -20.77
CA PRO A 77 -5.04 -12.21 -21.72
C PRO A 77 -5.46 -13.63 -21.33
N GLY A 78 -6.77 -13.89 -21.36
CA GLY A 78 -7.34 -15.23 -21.13
C GLY A 78 -7.13 -16.17 -22.31
#